data_AF-A0A937X4J6-F1
#
_entry.id   AF-A0A937X4J6-F1
#
_cell.length_a   1.000
_cell.length_b   1.000
_cell.length_c   1.000
_cell.angle_alpha   90.00
_cell.angle_beta   90.00
_cell.angle_gamma   90.00
#
_symmetry.space_group_name_H-M   'P 1'
#
loop_
_entity.id
_entity.type
_entity.pdbx_description
1 polymer ?
#
loop_
_entity_poly.entity_id
_entity_poly.type
_entity_poly.pdbx_seq_one_letter_code
_entity_poly.pdbx_strand_id
1 'polypeptide(L)'
;MLVSTQHALDEIGSDVLRPFKEVYVFDDSSATFEIAGPGDSTTNQGQVGDTDAVLRPDEARGLHAKLFVTDEGWDASVWTGSANATASAFERNVEFLVELTGKKSKVGIDALIAPATDGRVTFRNLLERYSIERQASVPDAASAAIEDRLEALRRFLAGKANLGLEVRSAEAGFDVVLQGDPVPAELLAGIRAVGWLATFDQASAKPLDALVAGKEVAFRVASVVSISAFLAIELAAGSGDAAQFCRFALKLPLIGAPGDRIPAILRHLLGDREHFLRYLLFLLARDANEKGTDAGSARRLADLLAELPPVDAGNGNRGPSLPLVEELLRALSRAPERLDAVHDLLREVTASADGASLLPAGFREVWEPIWAARESVR
;
A
#
# COMPACT_ATOMS: atom_id res chain seq x y z
N MET A 1 2.31 -11.81 25.46
CA MET A 1 2.40 -10.35 25.67
C MET A 1 1.30 -9.71 24.84
N LEU A 2 0.56 -8.74 25.38
CA LEU A 2 -0.40 -7.92 24.64
C LEU A 2 0.15 -6.49 24.53
N VAL A 3 0.07 -5.90 23.36
CA VAL A 3 0.43 -4.49 23.13
C VAL A 3 -0.75 -3.83 22.43
N SER A 4 -1.25 -2.72 22.96
CA SER A 4 -2.34 -1.96 22.35
C SER A 4 -2.26 -0.49 22.75
N THR A 5 -3.14 0.36 22.23
CA THR A 5 -3.26 1.74 22.71
C THR A 5 -3.87 1.76 24.12
N GLN A 6 -3.53 2.78 24.90
CA GLN A 6 -4.09 2.97 26.24
C GLN A 6 -5.63 2.97 26.22
N HIS A 7 -6.22 3.73 25.31
CA HIS A 7 -7.68 3.82 25.12
C HIS A 7 -8.32 2.45 24.89
N ALA A 8 -7.78 1.64 23.96
CA ALA A 8 -8.33 0.33 23.64
C ALA A 8 -8.21 -0.66 24.81
N LEU A 9 -7.18 -0.55 25.65
CA LEU A 9 -7.05 -1.38 26.86
C LEU A 9 -8.02 -0.92 27.96
N ASP A 10 -8.25 0.38 28.10
CA ASP A 10 -9.16 0.95 29.09
C ASP A 10 -10.63 0.57 28.80
N GLU A 11 -11.00 0.33 27.54
CA GLU A 11 -12.33 -0.19 27.17
C GLU A 11 -12.51 -1.68 27.48
N ILE A 12 -11.41 -2.43 27.63
CA ILE A 12 -11.45 -3.87 27.88
C ILE A 12 -11.53 -4.10 29.40
N GLY A 13 -12.57 -4.80 29.83
CA GLY A 13 -12.74 -5.16 31.24
C GLY A 13 -11.53 -5.92 31.80
N SER A 14 -11.11 -5.60 33.02
CA SER A 14 -9.90 -6.16 33.66
C SER A 14 -9.86 -7.70 33.67
N ASP A 15 -11.01 -8.37 33.72
CA ASP A 15 -11.11 -9.84 33.68
C ASP A 15 -10.59 -10.42 32.35
N VAL A 16 -10.75 -9.71 31.24
CA VAL A 16 -10.26 -10.12 29.91
C VAL A 16 -8.74 -9.90 29.78
N LEU A 17 -8.18 -8.92 30.50
CA LEU A 17 -6.75 -8.62 30.47
C LEU A 17 -5.93 -9.52 31.40
N ARG A 18 -6.52 -10.05 32.48
CA ARG A 18 -5.84 -10.91 33.48
C ARG A 18 -5.10 -12.13 32.93
N PRO A 19 -5.57 -12.84 31.88
CA PRO A 19 -4.85 -13.97 31.31
C PRO A 19 -3.49 -13.60 30.68
N PHE A 20 -3.27 -12.34 30.32
CA PHE A 20 -2.02 -11.89 29.71
C PHE A 20 -0.96 -11.64 30.78
N LYS A 21 0.17 -12.36 30.71
CA LYS A 21 1.31 -12.20 31.64
C LYS A 21 1.92 -10.80 31.64
N GLU A 22 1.90 -10.15 30.48
CA GLU A 22 2.40 -8.80 30.30
C GLU A 22 1.52 -8.05 29.30
N VAL A 23 1.13 -6.82 29.67
CA VAL A 23 0.33 -5.89 28.86
C VAL A 23 1.08 -4.58 28.76
N TYR A 24 1.23 -4.05 27.55
CA TYR A 24 1.97 -2.81 27.26
C TYR A 24 1.14 -1.83 26.44
N VAL A 25 1.47 -0.55 26.59
CA VAL A 25 1.07 0.55 25.73
C VAL A 25 2.28 1.14 25.04
N PHE A 26 2.07 1.75 23.88
CA PHE A 26 3.14 2.48 23.20
C PHE A 26 3.47 3.76 23.98
N ASP A 27 4.75 4.05 24.15
CA ASP A 27 5.19 5.33 24.70
C ASP A 27 5.11 6.40 23.61
N ASP A 28 4.00 7.15 23.56
CA ASP A 28 3.80 8.24 22.60
C ASP A 28 4.86 9.36 22.74
N SER A 29 5.60 9.42 23.86
CA SER A 29 6.70 10.38 24.03
C SER A 29 7.98 9.98 23.27
N SER A 30 8.02 8.74 22.76
CA SER A 30 9.16 8.17 22.03
C SER A 30 9.05 8.28 20.50
N ALA A 31 7.96 8.82 19.94
CA ALA A 31 7.75 8.90 18.48
C ALA A 31 8.70 9.87 17.74
N THR A 32 9.48 10.69 18.45
CA THR A 32 10.59 11.48 17.90
C THR A 32 11.88 10.66 17.88
N PHE A 33 11.99 9.71 16.96
CA PHE A 33 13.29 9.18 16.55
C PHE A 33 13.66 9.78 15.19
N GLU A 34 14.58 10.73 15.20
CA GLU A 34 15.35 11.07 13.99
C GLU A 34 16.08 9.80 13.55
N ILE A 35 15.76 9.31 12.35
CA ILE A 35 16.52 8.25 11.71
C ILE A 35 17.86 8.84 11.33
N ALA A 36 18.82 8.80 12.25
CA ALA A 36 20.21 9.13 11.96
C ALA A 36 20.78 8.05 11.03
N GLY A 37 20.77 8.34 9.73
CA GLY A 37 21.53 7.57 8.74
C GLY A 37 23.02 7.59 9.09
N PRO A 38 23.77 6.52 8.78
CA PRO A 38 25.18 6.46 9.10
C PRO A 38 25.97 7.41 8.19
N GLY A 39 26.34 8.56 8.75
CA GLY A 39 27.43 9.41 8.29
C GLY A 39 27.14 10.29 7.08
N ASP A 40 26.89 11.57 7.32
CA ASP A 40 27.54 12.60 6.51
C ASP A 40 27.82 13.85 7.33
N SER A 41 29.06 13.97 7.80
CA SER A 41 29.62 15.19 8.33
C SER A 41 30.12 16.04 7.16
N THR A 42 29.24 16.78 6.49
CA THR A 42 29.68 17.89 5.65
C THR A 42 28.69 19.06 5.68
N THR A 43 29.16 20.17 6.26
CA THR A 43 28.59 21.51 6.13
C THR A 43 28.50 21.91 4.66
N ASN A 44 27.29 22.21 4.16
CA ASN A 44 27.10 23.12 3.04
C ASN A 44 25.75 23.82 3.12
N GLN A 45 25.79 25.15 3.29
CA GLN A 45 24.63 26.02 3.12
C GLN A 45 24.34 26.14 1.61
N GLY A 46 23.17 25.66 1.20
CA GLY A 46 22.70 25.74 -0.18
C GLY A 46 21.20 25.46 -0.24
N GLN A 47 20.44 26.53 -0.45
CA GLN A 47 18.98 26.62 -0.45
C GLN A 47 18.35 25.80 -1.60
N VAL A 48 17.64 24.69 -1.32
CA VAL A 48 16.64 24.08 -2.22
C VAL A 48 15.51 23.48 -1.37
N GLY A 49 14.27 23.68 -1.84
CA GLY A 49 13.00 23.47 -1.16
C GLY A 49 12.86 22.17 -0.37
N ASP A 50 12.79 22.36 0.94
CA ASP A 50 12.40 21.36 1.92
C ASP A 50 10.93 21.02 1.69
N THR A 51 10.68 19.82 1.14
CA THR A 51 9.35 19.21 1.15
C THR A 51 9.35 18.16 2.26
N ASP A 52 9.76 18.57 3.46
CA ASP A 52 9.35 17.91 4.69
C ASP A 52 7.83 17.92 4.70
N ALA A 53 7.25 16.81 4.23
CA ALA A 53 5.90 16.42 4.56
C ALA A 53 5.89 16.28 6.09
N VAL A 54 5.63 17.39 6.79
CA VAL A 54 5.31 17.40 8.20
C VAL A 54 4.08 16.51 8.34
N LEU A 55 4.32 15.24 8.67
CA LEU A 55 3.29 14.28 9.03
C LEU A 55 2.45 14.98 10.10
N ARG A 56 1.18 15.19 9.81
CA ARG A 56 0.30 15.84 10.78
C ARG A 56 0.30 14.95 12.03
N PRO A 57 0.36 15.50 13.24
CA PRO A 57 0.38 14.72 14.48
C PRO A 57 -0.75 13.68 14.57
N ASP A 58 -1.87 13.90 13.87
CA ASP A 58 -3.01 12.98 13.82
C ASP A 58 -2.84 11.81 12.83
N GLU A 59 -1.90 11.87 11.86
CA GLU A 59 -1.58 10.73 10.98
C GLU A 59 -0.65 9.71 11.65
N ALA A 60 0.12 10.13 12.66
CA ALA A 60 0.93 9.26 13.50
C ALA A 60 0.15 8.62 14.66
N ARG A 61 -1.11 9.04 14.89
CA ARG A 61 -1.97 8.53 15.95
C ARG A 61 -2.74 7.29 15.49
N GLY A 62 -2.03 6.18 15.38
CA GLY A 62 -2.65 4.87 15.18
C GLY A 62 -1.61 3.78 14.99
N LEU A 63 -1.62 2.76 15.86
CA LEU A 63 -0.87 1.52 15.65
C LEU A 63 -1.42 0.82 14.38
N HIS A 64 -0.87 1.18 13.21
CA HIS A 64 -1.40 0.74 11.92
C HIS A 64 -0.64 -0.45 11.32
N ALA A 65 0.58 -0.71 11.80
CA ALA A 65 1.35 -1.89 11.39
C ALA A 65 0.75 -3.17 11.99
N LYS A 66 0.66 -4.23 11.18
CA LYS A 66 0.29 -5.57 11.64
C LYS A 66 1.48 -6.49 11.46
N LEU A 67 1.94 -7.09 12.56
CA LEU A 67 3.14 -7.91 12.60
C LEU A 67 2.85 -9.22 13.34
N PHE A 68 3.20 -10.35 12.72
CA PHE A 68 3.19 -11.66 13.34
C PHE A 68 4.62 -12.19 13.34
N VAL A 69 5.11 -12.66 14.49
CA VAL A 69 6.45 -13.24 14.62
C VAL A 69 6.33 -14.62 15.25
N THR A 70 6.90 -15.63 14.61
CA THR A 70 6.98 -16.99 15.15
C THR A 70 8.42 -17.48 15.15
N ASP A 71 8.77 -18.25 16.19
CA ASP A 71 10.04 -18.93 16.28
C ASP A 71 9.85 -20.42 15.92
N GLU A 72 10.68 -20.94 15.03
CA GLU A 72 10.66 -22.33 14.56
C GLU A 72 12.06 -22.96 14.70
N GLY A 73 12.35 -23.48 15.89
CA GLY A 73 13.66 -24.05 16.19
C GLY A 73 14.77 -22.99 16.15
N TRP A 74 15.64 -23.08 15.13
CA TRP A 74 16.76 -22.14 14.93
C TRP A 74 16.42 -20.99 13.98
N ASP A 75 15.28 -21.08 13.30
CA ASP A 75 14.76 -20.06 12.40
C ASP A 75 13.56 -19.35 13.03
N ALA A 76 13.17 -18.25 12.40
CA ALA A 76 11.99 -17.48 12.73
C ALA A 76 11.42 -16.85 11.47
N SER A 77 10.11 -16.60 11.52
CA SER A 77 9.35 -15.98 10.45
C SER A 77 8.67 -14.73 10.98
N VAL A 78 8.75 -13.66 10.19
CA VAL A 78 8.12 -12.37 10.46
C VAL A 78 7.17 -12.07 9.31
N TRP A 79 5.87 -12.06 9.59
CA TRP A 79 4.86 -11.65 8.61
C TRP A 79 4.40 -10.23 8.90
N THR A 80 4.34 -9.42 7.84
CA THR A 80 3.78 -8.08 7.87
C THR A 80 2.88 -7.84 6.68
N GLY A 81 1.85 -7.01 6.84
CA GLY A 81 0.94 -6.66 5.75
C GLY A 81 -0.38 -6.11 6.25
N SER A 82 -1.46 -6.39 5.53
CA SER A 82 -2.78 -5.78 5.77
C SER A 82 -3.61 -6.49 6.84
N ALA A 83 -3.32 -7.77 7.11
CA ALA A 83 -4.15 -8.61 7.98
C ALA A 83 -4.07 -8.19 9.45
N ASN A 84 -5.20 -7.74 10.01
CA ASN A 84 -5.37 -7.62 11.46
C ASN A 84 -5.49 -9.00 12.11
N ALA A 85 -5.16 -9.12 13.40
CA ALA A 85 -5.37 -10.34 14.18
C ALA A 85 -6.86 -10.56 14.51
N THR A 86 -7.70 -10.78 13.49
CA THR A 86 -9.16 -10.93 13.57
C THR A 86 -9.64 -12.06 12.68
N ALA A 87 -10.75 -12.73 13.04
CA ALA A 87 -11.33 -13.79 12.21
C ALA A 87 -11.64 -13.31 10.78
N SER A 88 -12.17 -12.09 10.64
CA SER A 88 -12.48 -11.51 9.32
C SER A 88 -11.26 -11.41 8.41
N ALA A 89 -10.08 -11.08 8.94
CA ALA A 89 -8.85 -11.01 8.14
C ALA A 89 -8.43 -12.38 7.57
N PHE A 90 -8.70 -13.46 8.30
CA PHE A 90 -8.30 -14.81 7.90
C PHE A 90 -9.43 -15.61 7.20
N GLU A 91 -10.67 -15.12 7.22
CA GLU A 91 -11.83 -15.86 6.69
C GLU A 91 -12.63 -15.11 5.62
N ARG A 92 -12.60 -13.77 5.59
CA ARG A 92 -13.51 -12.97 4.75
C ARG A 92 -12.81 -11.93 3.90
N ASN A 93 -11.90 -11.17 4.48
CA ASN A 93 -11.21 -10.08 3.80
C ASN A 93 -10.22 -10.64 2.78
N VAL A 94 -9.93 -9.85 1.75
CA VAL A 94 -8.77 -10.08 0.89
C VAL A 94 -7.58 -9.40 1.55
N GLU A 95 -6.71 -10.19 2.17
CA GLU A 95 -5.52 -9.69 2.85
C GLU A 95 -4.24 -10.08 2.09
N PHE A 96 -3.20 -9.27 2.25
CA PHE A 96 -1.86 -9.55 1.73
C PHE A 96 -0.85 -9.51 2.87
N LEU A 97 0.02 -10.52 2.93
CA LEU A 97 1.11 -10.62 3.87
C LEU A 97 2.41 -10.92 3.12
N VAL A 98 3.51 -10.38 3.61
CA VAL A 98 4.87 -10.71 3.20
C VAL A 98 5.56 -11.39 4.36
N GLU A 99 6.20 -12.52 4.08
CA GLU A 99 7.02 -13.25 5.05
C GLU A 99 8.49 -12.93 4.86
N LEU A 100 9.16 -12.58 5.95
CA LEU A 100 10.61 -12.55 6.08
C LEU A 100 11.04 -13.73 6.95
N THR A 101 11.85 -14.63 6.41
CA THR A 101 12.46 -15.73 7.15
C THR A 101 13.92 -15.45 7.48
N GLY A 102 14.38 -15.93 8.64
CA GLY A 102 15.77 -15.79 9.03
C GLY A 102 16.11 -16.51 10.32
N LYS A 103 17.35 -16.37 10.77
CA LYS A 103 17.79 -16.94 12.04
C LYS A 103 16.99 -16.33 13.19
N LYS A 104 16.52 -17.17 14.12
CA LYS A 104 15.83 -16.73 15.35
C LYS A 104 16.60 -15.63 16.10
N SER A 105 17.92 -15.72 16.15
CA SER A 105 18.78 -14.73 16.81
C SER A 105 18.81 -13.34 16.13
N LYS A 106 18.22 -13.20 14.95
CA LYS A 106 18.18 -11.96 14.16
C LYS A 106 16.78 -11.40 14.02
N VAL A 107 15.78 -12.25 13.76
CA VAL A 107 14.41 -11.83 13.44
C VAL A 107 13.34 -12.50 14.31
N GLY A 108 13.76 -13.34 15.27
CA GLY A 108 12.84 -14.05 16.16
C GLY A 108 12.22 -13.15 17.23
N ILE A 109 11.34 -13.74 18.02
CA ILE A 109 10.55 -13.05 19.04
C ILE A 109 11.47 -12.27 20.00
N ASP A 110 12.49 -12.93 20.55
CA ASP A 110 13.41 -12.31 21.50
C ASP A 110 14.22 -11.16 20.87
N ALA A 111 14.55 -11.24 19.57
CA ALA A 111 15.24 -10.14 18.90
C ALA A 111 14.37 -8.87 18.83
N LEU A 112 13.05 -9.02 18.84
CA LEU A 112 12.09 -7.92 18.84
C LEU A 112 11.75 -7.40 20.25
N ILE A 113 11.50 -8.32 21.21
CA ILE A 113 10.87 -7.97 22.50
C ILE A 113 11.78 -8.13 23.72
N ALA A 114 12.98 -8.70 23.58
CA ALA A 114 13.89 -8.82 24.71
C ALA A 114 14.40 -7.43 25.13
N PRO A 115 14.66 -7.23 26.44
CA PRO A 115 15.34 -6.05 26.93
C PRO A 115 16.70 -5.89 26.25
N ALA A 116 17.02 -4.67 25.84
CA ALA A 116 18.32 -4.34 25.27
C ALA A 116 19.47 -4.69 26.24
N THR A 117 20.36 -5.61 25.85
CA THR A 117 21.57 -5.94 26.64
C THR A 117 22.80 -5.15 26.19
N ASP A 118 22.81 -4.62 24.95
CA ASP A 118 24.03 -4.12 24.29
C ASP A 118 23.85 -2.70 23.71
N GLY A 119 23.03 -1.85 24.34
CA GLY A 119 22.79 -0.46 23.87
C GLY A 119 21.98 -0.35 22.57
N ARG A 120 21.46 -1.47 22.05
CA ARG A 120 20.55 -1.50 20.89
C ARG A 120 19.13 -1.18 21.33
N VAL A 121 18.42 -0.35 20.58
CA VAL A 121 16.99 -0.12 20.80
C VAL A 121 16.21 -1.30 20.22
N THR A 122 15.40 -1.98 21.03
CA THR A 122 14.43 -2.99 20.58
C THR A 122 13.03 -2.40 20.63
N PHE A 123 12.05 -3.08 20.01
CA PHE A 123 10.65 -2.63 20.07
C PHE A 123 10.16 -2.51 21.52
N ARG A 124 10.68 -3.34 22.42
CA ARG A 124 10.38 -3.29 23.86
C ARG A 124 10.73 -1.95 24.52
N ASN A 125 11.71 -1.20 23.98
CA ASN A 125 12.06 0.12 24.50
C ASN A 125 11.02 1.19 24.20
N LEU A 126 10.11 0.94 23.25
CA LEU A 126 9.01 1.84 22.89
C LEU A 126 7.72 1.54 23.66
N LEU A 127 7.79 0.64 24.65
CA LEU A 127 6.63 0.10 25.35
C LEU A 127 6.67 0.42 26.83
N GLU A 128 5.58 0.97 27.35
CA GLU A 128 5.34 1.15 28.79
C GLU A 128 4.37 0.09 29.30
N ARG A 129 4.58 -0.37 30.53
CA ARG A 129 3.72 -1.39 31.13
C ARG A 129 2.36 -0.79 31.47
N TYR A 130 1.29 -1.39 30.96
CA TYR A 130 -0.08 -1.00 31.27
C TYR A 130 -0.44 -1.43 32.70
N SER A 131 -1.00 -0.51 33.50
CA SER A 131 -1.50 -0.79 34.83
C SER A 131 -2.99 -1.13 34.79
N ILE A 132 -3.32 -2.42 34.99
CA ILE A 132 -4.69 -2.96 34.99
C ILE A 132 -5.54 -2.37 36.15
N GLU A 133 -4.90 -1.76 37.16
CA GLU A 133 -5.59 -1.11 38.28
C GLU A 133 -6.15 0.28 37.94
N ARG A 134 -5.82 0.85 36.77
CA ARG A 134 -6.60 2.00 36.24
C ARG A 134 -8.00 1.49 35.91
N GLN A 135 -9.00 2.08 36.58
CA GLN A 135 -10.39 1.84 36.29
C GLN A 135 -10.63 2.02 34.79
N ALA A 136 -11.18 0.98 34.14
CA ALA A 136 -11.71 1.06 32.80
C ALA A 136 -12.53 2.34 32.68
N SER A 137 -12.11 3.27 31.81
CA SER A 137 -12.90 4.45 31.53
C SER A 137 -14.23 3.95 30.98
N VAL A 138 -15.35 4.29 31.63
CA VAL A 138 -16.68 4.02 31.08
C VAL A 138 -16.70 4.64 29.67
N PRO A 139 -16.93 3.86 28.60
CA PRO A 139 -16.99 4.40 27.25
C PRO A 139 -17.98 5.57 27.23
N ASP A 140 -17.56 6.73 26.70
CA ASP A 140 -18.46 7.87 26.59
C ASP A 140 -19.61 7.46 25.65
N ALA A 141 -20.80 7.30 26.23
CA ALA A 141 -21.98 6.87 25.49
C ALA A 141 -22.32 7.84 24.33
N ALA A 142 -21.94 9.11 24.44
CA ALA A 142 -22.08 10.06 23.34
C ALA A 142 -21.07 9.77 22.21
N SER A 143 -19.82 9.47 22.55
CA SER A 143 -18.80 9.06 21.58
C SER A 143 -19.19 7.78 20.84
N ALA A 144 -19.58 6.73 21.57
CA ALA A 144 -20.00 5.46 20.98
C ALA A 144 -21.20 5.62 20.03
N ALA A 145 -22.17 6.48 20.41
CA ALA A 145 -23.32 6.77 19.56
C ALA A 145 -22.93 7.50 18.25
N ILE A 146 -21.86 8.31 18.25
CA ILE A 146 -21.35 8.96 17.04
C ILE A 146 -20.67 7.92 16.14
N GLU A 147 -19.83 7.04 16.70
CA GLU A 147 -19.18 5.96 15.97
C GLU A 147 -20.18 5.03 15.29
N ASP A 148 -21.22 4.62 16.02
CA ASP A 148 -22.30 3.77 15.48
C ASP A 148 -23.01 4.44 14.29
N ARG A 149 -23.19 5.77 14.34
CA ARG A 149 -23.80 6.53 13.23
C ARG A 149 -22.87 6.61 12.02
N LEU A 150 -21.58 6.87 12.23
CA LEU A 150 -20.58 6.86 11.16
C LEU A 150 -20.48 5.48 10.50
N GLU A 151 -20.48 4.41 11.29
CA GLU A 151 -20.46 3.03 10.81
C GLU A 151 -21.75 2.65 10.07
N ALA A 152 -22.91 3.09 10.55
CA ALA A 152 -24.18 2.88 9.87
C ALA A 152 -24.20 3.55 8.48
N LEU A 153 -23.72 4.80 8.39
CA LEU A 153 -23.59 5.50 7.10
C LEU A 153 -22.57 4.81 6.18
N ARG A 154 -21.40 4.40 6.71
CA ARG A 154 -20.41 3.63 5.94
C ARG A 154 -21.01 2.36 5.35
N ARG A 155 -21.72 1.56 6.15
CA ARG A 155 -22.38 0.32 5.69
C ARG A 155 -23.44 0.60 4.63
N PHE A 156 -24.20 1.67 4.80
CA PHE A 156 -25.20 2.07 3.81
C PHE A 156 -24.55 2.44 2.47
N LEU A 157 -23.53 3.30 2.48
CA LEU A 157 -22.79 3.69 1.27
C LEU A 157 -22.14 2.49 0.59
N ALA A 158 -21.56 1.58 1.37
CA ALA A 158 -20.87 0.39 0.84
C ALA A 158 -21.82 -0.69 0.29
N GLY A 159 -23.04 -0.83 0.83
CA GLY A 159 -23.88 -2.00 0.56
C GLY A 159 -25.30 -1.74 0.06
N LYS A 160 -25.83 -0.51 0.19
CA LYS A 160 -27.23 -0.19 -0.13
C LYS A 160 -27.40 0.98 -1.09
N ALA A 161 -26.43 1.89 -1.16
CA ALA A 161 -26.51 3.06 -2.03
C ALA A 161 -26.27 2.76 -3.53
N ASN A 162 -25.97 1.51 -3.90
CA ASN A 162 -25.72 1.08 -5.28
C ASN A 162 -24.80 2.03 -6.07
N LEU A 163 -23.73 2.47 -5.41
CA LEU A 163 -22.81 3.47 -5.96
C LEU A 163 -22.05 2.92 -7.16
N GLY A 164 -21.91 3.74 -8.19
CA GLY A 164 -21.13 3.45 -9.39
C GLY A 164 -20.43 4.70 -9.92
N LEU A 165 -19.36 4.49 -10.67
CA LEU A 165 -18.62 5.54 -11.37
C LEU A 165 -18.83 5.38 -12.87
N GLU A 166 -19.27 6.43 -13.53
CA GLU A 166 -19.39 6.50 -14.99
C GLU A 166 -18.39 7.50 -15.54
N VAL A 167 -17.58 7.07 -16.50
CA VAL A 167 -16.63 7.94 -17.19
C VAL A 167 -17.30 8.52 -18.43
N ARG A 168 -17.36 9.86 -18.49
CA ARG A 168 -17.89 10.63 -19.61
C ARG A 168 -16.76 11.44 -20.23
N SER A 169 -16.58 11.37 -21.54
CA SER A 169 -15.61 12.20 -22.24
C SER A 169 -16.01 13.67 -22.19
N ALA A 170 -15.05 14.56 -21.95
CA ALA A 170 -15.24 16.01 -21.96
C ALA A 170 -14.25 16.67 -22.96
N GLU A 171 -14.45 17.95 -23.28
CA GLU A 171 -13.56 18.68 -24.21
C GLU A 171 -12.08 18.65 -23.79
N ALA A 172 -11.82 18.66 -22.48
CA ALA A 172 -10.49 18.55 -21.89
C ALA A 172 -10.49 17.47 -20.80
N GLY A 173 -10.26 16.22 -21.22
CA GLY A 173 -10.17 15.05 -20.34
C GLY A 173 -11.50 14.33 -20.15
N PHE A 174 -11.80 13.96 -18.91
CA PHE A 174 -12.92 13.10 -18.54
C PHE A 174 -13.64 13.64 -17.30
N ASP A 175 -14.95 13.45 -17.27
CA ASP A 175 -15.73 13.53 -16.05
C ASP A 175 -15.97 12.11 -15.54
N VAL A 176 -15.46 11.82 -14.35
CA VAL A 176 -15.78 10.59 -13.61
C VAL A 176 -16.93 10.92 -12.68
N VAL A 177 -18.11 10.40 -12.97
CA VAL A 177 -19.36 10.77 -12.35
C VAL A 177 -19.79 9.70 -11.36
N LEU A 178 -19.87 10.07 -10.08
CA LEU A 178 -20.45 9.25 -9.04
C LEU A 178 -21.96 9.37 -9.04
N GLN A 179 -22.62 8.22 -9.11
CA GLN A 179 -24.07 8.07 -9.09
C GLN A 179 -24.48 6.85 -8.26
N GLY A 180 -25.73 6.81 -7.83
CA GLY A 180 -26.31 5.71 -7.07
C GLY A 180 -27.72 6.05 -6.59
N ASP A 181 -28.25 5.19 -5.73
CA ASP A 181 -29.55 5.41 -5.12
C ASP A 181 -29.50 6.57 -4.12
N PRO A 182 -30.60 7.33 -3.94
CA PRO A 182 -30.65 8.43 -2.98
C PRO A 182 -30.28 7.99 -1.57
N VAL A 183 -29.37 8.74 -0.94
CA VAL A 183 -28.98 8.49 0.46
C VAL A 183 -30.02 9.13 1.40
N PRO A 184 -30.60 8.38 2.36
CA PRO A 184 -31.53 8.93 3.35
C PRO A 184 -30.92 10.11 4.10
N ALA A 185 -31.63 11.24 4.16
CA ALA A 185 -31.16 12.46 4.79
C ALA A 185 -30.83 12.28 6.28
N GLU A 186 -31.53 11.37 6.96
CA GLU A 186 -31.33 11.03 8.36
C GLU A 186 -29.95 10.42 8.63
N LEU A 187 -29.40 9.70 7.65
CA LEU A 187 -28.06 9.10 7.77
C LEU A 187 -26.94 10.13 7.63
N LEU A 188 -27.17 11.24 6.93
CA LEU A 188 -26.20 12.33 6.76
C LEU A 188 -26.39 13.48 7.76
N ALA A 189 -27.47 13.49 8.54
CA ALA A 189 -27.79 14.56 9.47
C ALA A 189 -26.64 14.80 10.48
N GLY A 190 -26.01 15.98 10.43
CA GLY A 190 -24.89 16.32 11.32
C GLY A 190 -23.58 15.55 11.03
N ILE A 191 -23.48 14.91 9.86
CA ILE A 191 -22.26 14.26 9.36
C ILE A 191 -21.83 14.98 8.09
N ARG A 192 -20.61 15.52 8.09
CA ARG A 192 -19.96 16.00 6.87
C ARG A 192 -19.41 14.80 6.12
N ALA A 193 -19.94 14.51 4.94
CA ALA A 193 -19.45 13.46 4.07
C ALA A 193 -18.78 14.06 2.83
N VAL A 194 -17.51 13.71 2.61
CA VAL A 194 -16.76 14.11 1.42
C VAL A 194 -16.13 12.90 0.75
N GLY A 195 -15.99 12.94 -0.57
CA GLY A 195 -15.35 11.88 -1.33
C GLY A 195 -14.42 12.41 -2.41
N TRP A 196 -13.38 11.64 -2.75
CA TRP A 196 -12.44 11.92 -3.82
C TRP A 196 -11.98 10.61 -4.48
N LEU A 197 -11.55 10.69 -5.73
CA LEU A 197 -10.93 9.55 -6.40
C LEU A 197 -9.59 9.24 -5.74
N ALA A 198 -9.31 7.97 -5.43
CA ALA A 198 -8.11 7.58 -4.66
C ALA A 198 -6.77 7.84 -5.37
N THR A 199 -6.81 8.18 -6.66
CA THR A 199 -5.65 8.63 -7.46
C THR A 199 -5.31 10.11 -7.23
N PHE A 200 -6.12 10.84 -6.48
CA PHE A 200 -5.93 12.25 -6.14
C PHE A 200 -5.81 12.45 -4.63
N ASP A 201 -5.32 13.61 -4.24
CA ASP A 201 -5.28 14.04 -2.85
C ASP A 201 -6.67 14.36 -2.28
N GLN A 202 -6.75 14.46 -0.95
CA GLN A 202 -7.96 14.89 -0.26
C GLN A 202 -8.36 16.33 -0.59
N ALA A 203 -7.44 17.18 -1.08
CA ALA A 203 -7.78 18.56 -1.46
C ALA A 203 -8.75 18.61 -2.65
N SER A 204 -8.79 17.55 -3.47
CA SER A 204 -9.78 17.35 -4.53
C SER A 204 -11.17 16.89 -4.07
N ALA A 205 -11.37 16.71 -2.76
CA ALA A 205 -12.61 16.15 -2.20
C ALA A 205 -13.83 17.03 -2.48
N LYS A 206 -14.93 16.35 -2.81
CA LYS A 206 -16.23 16.97 -3.06
C LYS A 206 -17.24 16.54 -1.99
N PRO A 207 -18.14 17.46 -1.57
CA PRO A 207 -19.25 17.09 -0.70
C PRO A 207 -20.16 16.06 -1.37
N LEU A 208 -20.63 15.09 -0.59
CA LEU A 208 -21.51 14.03 -1.05
C LEU A 208 -23.00 14.33 -0.81
N ASP A 209 -23.34 15.55 -0.36
CA ASP A 209 -24.72 15.99 -0.07
C ASP A 209 -25.64 15.86 -1.28
N ALA A 210 -25.10 15.97 -2.49
CA ALA A 210 -25.85 15.79 -3.74
C ALA A 210 -26.51 14.40 -3.83
N LEU A 211 -25.90 13.38 -3.23
CA LEU A 211 -26.44 12.01 -3.22
C LEU A 211 -27.76 11.91 -2.43
N VAL A 212 -28.01 12.80 -1.47
CA VAL A 212 -29.31 12.86 -0.75
C VAL A 212 -30.44 13.19 -1.72
N ALA A 213 -30.18 14.10 -2.65
CA ALA A 213 -31.13 14.51 -3.68
C ALA A 213 -31.16 13.56 -4.89
N GLY A 214 -30.47 12.42 -4.83
CA GLY A 214 -30.28 11.52 -5.98
C GLY A 214 -29.53 12.18 -7.15
N LYS A 215 -28.72 13.20 -6.87
CA LYS A 215 -27.92 13.92 -7.87
C LYS A 215 -26.51 13.35 -7.95
N GLU A 216 -25.93 13.52 -9.12
CA GLU A 216 -24.58 13.06 -9.43
C GLU A 216 -23.49 13.98 -8.84
N VAL A 217 -22.32 13.41 -8.55
CA VAL A 217 -21.11 14.14 -8.19
C VAL A 217 -20.03 13.87 -9.23
N ALA A 218 -19.65 14.89 -10.00
CA ALA A 218 -18.65 14.75 -11.07
C ALA A 218 -17.24 15.12 -10.58
N PHE A 219 -16.23 14.29 -10.90
CA PHE A 219 -14.82 14.54 -10.68
C PHE A 219 -14.13 14.76 -12.03
N ARG A 220 -13.47 15.91 -12.20
CA ARG A 220 -12.75 16.23 -13.44
C ARG A 220 -11.37 15.57 -13.41
N VAL A 221 -11.06 14.82 -14.46
CA VAL A 221 -9.81 14.08 -14.59
C VAL A 221 -9.17 14.43 -15.93
N ALA A 222 -7.91 14.90 -15.91
CA ALA A 222 -7.21 15.33 -17.12
C ALA A 222 -6.68 14.17 -17.98
N SER A 223 -6.32 13.04 -17.35
CA SER A 223 -5.64 11.91 -18.00
C SER A 223 -6.37 10.59 -17.78
N VAL A 224 -6.34 9.72 -18.79
CA VAL A 224 -6.86 8.35 -18.73
C VAL A 224 -6.23 7.56 -17.58
N VAL A 225 -4.97 7.82 -17.27
CA VAL A 225 -4.20 7.12 -16.23
C VAL A 225 -4.71 7.44 -14.81
N SER A 226 -5.29 8.62 -14.62
CA SER A 226 -5.80 9.08 -13.33
C SER A 226 -7.23 8.60 -13.06
N ILE A 227 -7.87 7.94 -14.02
CA ILE A 227 -9.20 7.34 -13.83
C ILE A 227 -9.07 6.11 -12.93
N SER A 228 -9.81 6.12 -11.82
CA SER A 228 -9.81 5.03 -10.83
C SER A 228 -11.22 4.56 -10.51
N ALA A 229 -11.35 3.27 -10.24
CA ALA A 229 -12.56 2.68 -9.67
C ALA A 229 -12.66 2.87 -8.14
N PHE A 230 -11.59 3.37 -7.51
CA PHE A 230 -11.52 3.54 -6.07
C PHE A 230 -11.91 4.96 -5.68
N LEU A 231 -12.97 5.06 -4.87
CA LEU A 231 -13.42 6.30 -4.24
C LEU A 231 -13.04 6.26 -2.76
N ALA A 232 -12.22 7.21 -2.32
CA ALA A 232 -11.96 7.45 -0.92
C ALA A 232 -13.06 8.36 -0.34
N ILE A 233 -13.50 8.06 0.87
CA ILE A 233 -14.57 8.77 1.57
C ILE A 233 -14.11 9.09 2.99
N GLU A 234 -14.39 10.31 3.43
CA GLU A 234 -14.28 10.73 4.82
C GLU A 234 -15.66 11.17 5.32
N LEU A 235 -16.05 10.60 6.46
CA LEU A 235 -17.21 10.99 7.23
C LEU A 235 -16.71 11.66 8.51
N ALA A 236 -17.18 12.85 8.81
CA ALA A 236 -16.82 13.59 10.00
C ALA A 236 -18.07 14.00 10.78
N ALA A 237 -18.10 13.74 12.08
CA ALA A 237 -19.18 14.14 12.98
C ALA A 237 -18.62 14.90 14.19
N GLY A 238 -19.37 15.91 14.65
CA GLY A 238 -18.92 16.80 15.73
C GLY A 238 -18.14 18.03 15.22
N SER A 239 -17.51 18.75 16.14
CA SER A 239 -16.81 20.01 15.86
C SER A 239 -15.57 20.18 16.75
N GLY A 240 -14.50 20.75 16.19
CA GLY A 240 -13.26 21.02 16.92
C GLY A 240 -12.49 19.74 17.27
N ASP A 241 -11.78 19.75 18.39
CA ASP A 241 -10.88 18.65 18.81
C ASP A 241 -11.63 17.37 19.22
N ALA A 242 -12.96 17.42 19.37
CA ALA A 242 -13.82 16.28 19.65
C ALA A 242 -14.46 15.69 18.37
N ALA A 243 -14.06 16.15 17.19
CA ALA A 243 -14.57 15.60 15.93
C ALA A 243 -14.10 14.15 15.74
N GLN A 244 -15.04 13.28 15.39
CA GLN A 244 -14.76 11.90 15.06
C GLN A 244 -14.81 11.70 13.55
N PHE A 245 -13.91 10.85 13.07
CA PHE A 245 -13.74 10.61 11.65
C PHE A 245 -13.82 9.12 11.32
N CYS A 246 -14.49 8.80 10.22
CA CYS A 246 -14.45 7.49 9.60
C CYS A 246 -13.98 7.65 8.15
N ARG A 247 -12.79 7.10 7.86
CA ARG A 247 -12.19 7.10 6.53
C ARG A 247 -12.19 5.69 5.97
N PHE A 248 -12.60 5.54 4.72
CA PHE A 248 -12.59 4.26 4.02
C PHE A 248 -12.56 4.46 2.51
N ALA A 249 -12.24 3.41 1.78
CA ALA A 249 -12.28 3.40 0.32
C ALA A 249 -13.30 2.37 -0.19
N LEU A 250 -13.99 2.70 -1.28
CA LEU A 250 -14.88 1.79 -1.99
C LEU A 250 -14.33 1.54 -3.39
N LYS A 251 -14.22 0.26 -3.76
CA LYS A 251 -14.02 -0.14 -5.16
C LYS A 251 -15.38 -0.22 -5.83
N LEU A 252 -15.73 0.81 -6.60
CA LEU A 252 -17.02 0.92 -7.26
C LEU A 252 -16.98 0.30 -8.66
N PRO A 253 -18.12 -0.18 -9.21
CA PRO A 253 -18.24 -0.46 -10.62
C PRO A 253 -17.84 0.77 -11.44
N LEU A 254 -16.96 0.59 -12.42
CA LEU A 254 -16.48 1.65 -13.30
C LEU A 254 -16.94 1.37 -14.74
N ILE A 255 -17.85 2.21 -15.24
CA ILE A 255 -18.49 2.06 -16.55
C ILE A 255 -18.01 3.18 -17.48
N GLY A 256 -17.87 2.90 -18.78
CA GLY A 256 -17.49 3.90 -19.79
C GLY A 256 -16.01 4.28 -19.80
N ALA A 257 -15.17 3.63 -18.99
CA ALA A 257 -13.74 3.89 -19.01
C ALA A 257 -13.12 3.51 -20.38
N PRO A 258 -12.15 4.30 -20.89
CA PRO A 258 -11.47 4.00 -22.14
C PRO A 258 -10.85 2.59 -22.15
N GLY A 259 -11.02 1.87 -23.28
CA GLY A 259 -10.55 0.48 -23.41
C GLY A 259 -9.03 0.34 -23.42
N ASP A 260 -8.31 1.40 -23.78
CA ASP A 260 -6.84 1.47 -23.82
C ASP A 260 -6.22 1.95 -22.48
N ARG A 261 -7.03 1.99 -21.40
CA ARG A 261 -6.57 2.47 -20.08
C ARG A 261 -5.41 1.65 -19.52
N ILE A 262 -5.46 0.32 -19.58
CA ILE A 262 -4.38 -0.54 -19.05
C ILE A 262 -3.06 -0.28 -19.80
N PRO A 263 -3.00 -0.32 -21.14
CA PRO A 263 -1.83 0.10 -21.88
C PRO A 263 -1.35 1.52 -21.53
N ALA A 264 -2.26 2.47 -21.32
CA ALA A 264 -1.91 3.84 -20.94
C ALA A 264 -1.27 3.93 -19.54
N ILE A 265 -1.82 3.21 -18.57
CA ILE A 265 -1.26 3.11 -17.21
C ILE A 265 0.12 2.46 -17.25
N LEU A 266 0.27 1.34 -17.96
CA LEU A 266 1.56 0.66 -18.08
C LEU A 266 2.61 1.57 -18.71
N ARG A 267 2.27 2.28 -19.80
CA ARG A 267 3.18 3.25 -20.43
C ARG A 267 3.59 4.36 -19.46
N HIS A 268 2.65 4.86 -18.65
CA HIS A 268 2.96 5.89 -17.66
C HIS A 268 3.85 5.38 -16.52
N LEU A 269 3.56 4.19 -15.98
CA LEU A 269 4.37 3.56 -14.94
C LEU A 269 5.77 3.18 -15.43
N LEU A 270 5.85 2.72 -16.68
CA LEU A 270 7.12 2.35 -17.29
C LEU A 270 7.92 3.56 -17.72
N GLY A 271 7.36 4.77 -17.85
CA GLY A 271 8.05 6.06 -17.97
C GLY A 271 9.12 6.22 -19.06
N ASP A 272 10.21 5.45 -18.94
CA ASP A 272 11.40 5.40 -19.77
C ASP A 272 11.93 3.95 -19.96
N ARG A 273 13.07 3.83 -20.64
CA ARG A 273 13.70 2.54 -20.92
C ARG A 273 14.21 1.83 -19.66
N GLU A 274 14.57 2.57 -18.63
CA GLU A 274 15.17 2.01 -17.41
C GLU A 274 14.10 1.34 -16.55
N HIS A 275 12.99 2.03 -16.33
CA HIS A 275 11.82 1.49 -15.64
C HIS A 275 11.24 0.27 -16.37
N PHE A 276 11.28 0.26 -17.70
CA PHE A 276 10.98 -0.95 -18.48
C PHE A 276 11.91 -2.13 -18.15
N LEU A 277 13.23 -1.90 -18.14
CA LEU A 277 14.20 -2.95 -17.80
C LEU A 277 14.04 -3.46 -16.37
N ARG A 278 13.82 -2.56 -15.40
CA ARG A 278 13.55 -2.92 -14.00
C ARG A 278 12.33 -3.84 -13.92
N TYR A 279 11.22 -3.44 -14.53
CA TYR A 279 9.99 -4.21 -14.51
C TYR A 279 10.17 -5.58 -15.20
N LEU A 280 10.90 -5.62 -16.32
CA LEU A 280 11.25 -6.87 -17.00
C LEU A 280 12.05 -7.82 -16.11
N LEU A 281 13.05 -7.34 -15.37
CA LEU A 281 13.81 -8.15 -14.42
C LEU A 281 12.93 -8.68 -13.29
N PHE A 282 12.00 -7.86 -12.78
CA PHE A 282 11.03 -8.30 -11.77
C PHE A 282 10.16 -9.44 -12.28
N LEU A 283 9.68 -9.37 -13.53
CA LEU A 283 8.91 -10.46 -14.14
C LEU A 283 9.75 -11.73 -14.31
N LEU A 284 11.02 -11.60 -14.70
CA LEU A 284 11.93 -12.72 -14.85
C LEU A 284 12.35 -13.36 -13.52
N ALA A 285 12.26 -12.60 -12.42
CA ALA A 285 12.57 -13.06 -11.06
C ALA A 285 11.38 -13.72 -10.34
N ARG A 286 10.14 -13.62 -10.85
CA ARG A 286 8.97 -14.26 -10.25
C ARG A 286 9.14 -15.78 -10.22
N ASP A 287 8.94 -16.35 -9.03
CA ASP A 287 8.99 -17.77 -8.64
C ASP A 287 10.38 -18.42 -8.42
N ALA A 288 11.01 -18.01 -7.32
CA ALA A 288 11.90 -18.88 -6.52
C ALA A 288 11.13 -19.76 -5.51
N ASN A 289 9.81 -19.96 -5.71
CA ASN A 289 8.91 -20.61 -4.74
C ASN A 289 8.48 -22.04 -5.12
N GLU A 290 8.94 -22.61 -6.23
CA GLU A 290 8.86 -24.06 -6.42
C GLU A 290 10.05 -24.73 -5.72
N LYS A 291 9.79 -25.23 -4.50
CA LYS A 291 10.64 -26.15 -3.73
C LYS A 291 12.08 -25.69 -3.53
N GLY A 292 12.26 -24.84 -2.51
CA GLY A 292 13.55 -24.43 -2.00
C GLY A 292 13.86 -23.01 -2.45
N THR A 293 13.74 -22.08 -1.52
CA THR A 293 14.22 -20.71 -1.64
C THR A 293 15.63 -20.71 -2.22
N ASP A 294 15.77 -20.45 -3.52
CA ASP A 294 17.08 -20.08 -4.07
C ASP A 294 17.30 -18.62 -3.63
N ALA A 295 17.79 -18.43 -2.40
CA ALA A 295 18.25 -17.14 -1.90
C ALA A 295 19.22 -16.46 -2.89
N GLY A 296 19.85 -17.25 -3.77
CA GLY A 296 20.62 -16.79 -4.90
C GLY A 296 19.82 -16.00 -5.94
N SER A 297 18.54 -16.28 -6.18
CA SER A 297 17.70 -15.55 -7.16
C SER A 297 17.30 -14.17 -6.66
N ALA A 298 16.91 -14.04 -5.39
CA ALA A 298 16.65 -12.74 -4.77
C ALA A 298 17.91 -11.89 -4.67
N ARG A 299 19.05 -12.52 -4.29
CA ARG A 299 20.35 -11.84 -4.27
C ARG A 299 20.81 -11.43 -5.67
N ARG A 300 20.67 -12.28 -6.68
CA ARG A 300 20.97 -11.95 -8.09
C ARG A 300 20.10 -10.81 -8.60
N LEU A 301 18.80 -10.80 -8.28
CA LEU A 301 17.93 -9.67 -8.62
C LEU A 301 18.42 -8.39 -7.93
N ALA A 302 18.80 -8.45 -6.65
CA ALA A 302 19.33 -7.30 -5.93
C ALA A 302 20.66 -6.80 -6.55
N ASP A 303 21.55 -7.71 -6.95
CA ASP A 303 22.80 -7.38 -7.63
C ASP A 303 22.53 -6.72 -9.00
N LEU A 304 21.61 -7.28 -9.80
CA LEU A 304 21.21 -6.72 -11.11
C LEU A 304 20.52 -5.36 -10.98
N LEU A 305 19.68 -5.17 -9.96
CA LEU A 305 19.04 -3.89 -9.66
C LEU A 305 20.05 -2.85 -9.17
N ALA A 306 21.10 -3.26 -8.44
CA ALA A 306 22.17 -2.37 -8.01
C ALA A 306 23.09 -1.92 -9.15
N GLU A 307 23.14 -2.69 -10.25
CA GLU A 307 23.84 -2.30 -11.47
C GLU A 307 23.07 -1.25 -12.29
N LEU A 308 21.77 -1.06 -12.04
CA LEU A 308 20.98 0.01 -12.65
C LEU A 308 21.22 1.35 -11.90
N PRO A 309 21.38 2.47 -12.62
CA PRO A 309 21.52 3.78 -11.98
C PRO A 309 20.29 4.12 -11.13
N PRO A 310 20.40 4.89 -10.03
CA PRO A 310 19.22 5.35 -9.28
C PRO A 310 18.27 6.17 -10.15
N VAL A 311 16.96 6.10 -9.86
CA VAL A 311 15.88 6.76 -10.64
C VAL A 311 16.07 8.28 -10.74
N ASP A 312 16.79 8.89 -9.79
CA ASP A 312 17.04 10.34 -9.72
C ASP A 312 18.48 10.75 -10.13
N ALA A 313 19.30 9.83 -10.62
CA ALA A 313 20.67 10.13 -11.03
C ALA A 313 20.70 10.77 -12.43
N GLY A 314 20.84 12.09 -12.46
CA GLY A 314 20.95 12.89 -13.68
C GLY A 314 21.89 12.29 -14.73
N ASN A 315 21.41 12.33 -15.98
CA ASN A 315 21.92 11.80 -17.24
C ASN A 315 23.46 11.61 -17.32
N GLY A 316 23.95 10.52 -16.73
CA GLY A 316 25.32 10.03 -16.89
C GLY A 316 25.33 8.87 -17.87
N ASN A 317 25.96 9.08 -19.03
CA ASN A 317 26.09 8.11 -20.12
C ASN A 317 26.97 6.90 -19.73
N ARG A 318 26.50 6.06 -18.82
CA ARG A 318 26.98 4.70 -18.60
C ARG A 318 25.78 3.78 -18.76
N GLY A 319 25.62 3.21 -19.95
CA GLY A 319 24.65 2.14 -20.16
C GLY A 319 25.03 0.97 -19.27
N PRO A 320 24.18 0.54 -18.33
CA PRO A 320 24.44 -0.67 -17.56
C PRO A 320 24.49 -1.83 -18.57
N SER A 321 25.60 -2.57 -18.58
CA SER A 321 25.72 -3.82 -19.35
C SER A 321 24.97 -4.91 -18.61
N LEU A 322 23.65 -4.78 -18.53
CA LEU A 322 22.82 -5.77 -17.87
C LEU A 322 22.83 -7.05 -18.72
N PRO A 323 23.08 -8.23 -18.12
CA PRO A 323 23.06 -9.52 -18.82
C PRO A 323 21.62 -9.99 -19.06
N LEU A 324 20.83 -9.17 -19.76
CA LEU A 324 19.41 -9.40 -19.99
C LEU A 324 19.17 -10.63 -20.87
N VAL A 325 20.05 -10.86 -21.84
CA VAL A 325 20.00 -12.02 -22.73
C VAL A 325 20.14 -13.30 -21.93
N GLU A 326 21.11 -13.33 -21.02
CA GLU A 326 21.40 -14.45 -20.14
C GLU A 326 20.21 -14.77 -19.24
N GLU A 327 19.53 -13.75 -18.71
CA GLU A 327 18.33 -13.95 -17.88
C GLU A 327 17.12 -14.42 -18.69
N LEU A 328 16.94 -13.92 -19.92
CA LEU A 328 15.91 -14.43 -20.83
C LEU A 328 16.15 -15.89 -21.25
N LEU A 329 17.40 -16.26 -21.56
CA LEU A 329 17.79 -17.64 -21.88
C LEU A 329 17.68 -18.56 -20.66
N ARG A 330 18.03 -18.07 -19.48
CA ARG A 330 17.87 -18.80 -18.22
C ARG A 330 16.39 -19.07 -17.93
N ALA A 331 15.53 -18.06 -18.13
CA ALA A 331 14.08 -18.21 -18.01
C ALA A 331 13.58 -19.25 -19.02
N LEU A 332 13.96 -19.16 -20.30
CA LEU A 332 13.63 -20.17 -21.31
C LEU A 332 14.01 -21.59 -20.89
N SER A 333 15.20 -21.77 -20.30
CA SER A 333 15.72 -23.08 -19.92
C SER A 333 15.12 -23.65 -18.62
N ARG A 334 14.78 -22.81 -17.65
CA ARG A 334 14.44 -23.26 -16.28
C ARG A 334 12.99 -23.02 -15.90
N ALA A 335 12.35 -22.04 -16.51
CA ALA A 335 11.02 -21.54 -16.16
C ALA A 335 10.40 -20.82 -17.39
N PRO A 336 10.18 -21.54 -18.51
CA PRO A 336 9.75 -20.96 -19.78
C PRO A 336 8.43 -20.18 -19.67
N GLU A 337 7.54 -20.56 -18.75
CA GLU A 337 6.30 -19.85 -18.43
C GLU A 337 6.51 -18.38 -18.01
N ARG A 338 7.69 -18.02 -17.49
CA ARG A 338 8.02 -16.61 -17.18
C ARG A 338 8.02 -15.72 -18.41
N LEU A 339 8.37 -16.30 -19.57
CA LEU A 339 8.38 -15.58 -20.83
C LEU A 339 6.96 -15.25 -21.31
N ASP A 340 5.92 -15.96 -20.85
CA ASP A 340 4.54 -15.63 -21.20
C ASP A 340 4.14 -14.26 -20.62
N ALA A 341 4.50 -13.98 -19.36
CA ALA A 341 4.26 -12.66 -18.74
C ALA A 341 5.04 -11.54 -19.43
N VAL A 342 6.28 -11.81 -19.85
CA VAL A 342 7.07 -10.86 -20.64
C VAL A 342 6.44 -10.62 -22.01
N HIS A 343 5.94 -11.66 -22.66
CA HIS A 343 5.25 -11.55 -23.94
C HIS A 343 3.98 -10.70 -23.84
N ASP A 344 3.16 -10.96 -22.81
CA ASP A 344 1.94 -10.17 -22.57
C ASP A 344 2.27 -8.69 -22.32
N LEU A 345 3.29 -8.41 -21.50
CA LEU A 345 3.79 -7.04 -21.31
C LEU A 345 4.21 -6.39 -22.63
N LEU A 346 4.99 -7.09 -23.45
CA LEU A 346 5.47 -6.56 -24.73
C LEU A 346 4.30 -6.28 -25.67
N ARG A 347 3.31 -7.17 -25.74
CA ARG A 347 2.09 -6.97 -26.53
C ARG A 347 1.34 -5.71 -26.09
N GLU A 348 1.19 -5.50 -24.78
CA GLU A 348 0.48 -4.36 -24.22
C GLU A 348 1.22 -3.03 -24.42
N VAL A 349 2.55 -3.03 -24.23
CA VAL A 349 3.40 -1.85 -24.42
C VAL A 349 3.52 -1.47 -25.89
N THR A 350 3.67 -2.45 -26.79
CA THR A 350 3.84 -2.18 -28.23
C THR A 350 2.54 -1.95 -29.00
N ALA A 351 1.38 -2.00 -28.32
CA ALA A 351 0.09 -1.68 -28.92
C ALA A 351 -0.04 -0.22 -29.36
N SER A 352 0.87 0.68 -28.95
CA SER A 352 0.97 2.06 -29.43
C SER A 352 2.39 2.43 -29.88
N ALA A 353 2.49 3.42 -30.77
CA ALA A 353 3.78 3.91 -31.26
C ALA A 353 4.67 4.47 -30.14
N ASP A 354 4.08 5.18 -29.17
CA ASP A 354 4.81 5.75 -28.04
C ASP A 354 5.36 4.65 -27.12
N GLY A 355 4.61 3.58 -26.88
CA GLY A 355 5.08 2.46 -26.06
C GLY A 355 6.18 1.64 -26.75
N ALA A 356 6.17 1.54 -28.08
CA ALA A 356 7.27 0.93 -28.83
C ALA A 356 8.61 1.66 -28.65
N SER A 357 8.59 2.97 -28.35
CA SER A 357 9.79 3.76 -28.09
C SER A 357 10.47 3.49 -26.74
N LEU A 358 9.73 2.86 -25.81
CA LEU A 358 10.23 2.42 -24.50
C LEU A 358 11.15 1.21 -24.60
N LEU A 359 11.12 0.46 -25.71
CA LEU A 359 11.99 -0.69 -25.91
C LEU A 359 13.44 -0.24 -26.17
N PRO A 360 14.44 -0.88 -25.55
CA PRO A 360 15.84 -0.67 -25.92
C PRO A 360 16.08 -0.99 -27.40
N ALA A 361 17.01 -0.27 -28.02
CA ALA A 361 17.40 -0.54 -29.41
C ALA A 361 17.90 -1.99 -29.54
N GLY A 362 17.47 -2.69 -30.59
CA GLY A 362 17.83 -4.10 -30.82
C GLY A 362 17.16 -5.11 -29.88
N PHE A 363 16.31 -4.70 -28.93
CA PHE A 363 15.66 -5.64 -28.01
C PHE A 363 14.81 -6.68 -28.73
N ARG A 364 14.07 -6.28 -29.79
CA ARG A 364 13.24 -7.21 -30.59
C ARG A 364 14.06 -8.30 -31.28
N GLU A 365 15.26 -7.96 -31.76
CA GLU A 365 16.15 -8.91 -32.44
C GLU A 365 16.60 -10.04 -31.51
N VAL A 366 16.70 -9.75 -30.21
CA VAL A 366 16.99 -10.75 -29.16
C VAL A 366 15.73 -11.49 -28.73
N TRP A 367 14.64 -10.76 -28.52
CA TRP A 367 13.40 -11.32 -27.99
C TRP A 367 12.71 -12.30 -28.94
N GLU A 368 12.60 -11.96 -30.23
CA GLU A 368 11.86 -12.75 -31.21
C GLU A 368 12.37 -14.20 -31.34
N PRO A 369 13.70 -14.47 -31.45
CA PRO A 369 14.22 -15.83 -31.45
C PRO A 369 13.94 -16.60 -30.15
N ILE A 370 14.04 -15.93 -28.99
CA ILE A 370 13.80 -16.54 -27.67
C ILE A 370 12.31 -16.91 -27.53
N TRP A 371 11.41 -16.04 -27.98
CA TRP A 371 9.98 -16.31 -27.98
C TRP A 371 9.60 -17.46 -28.92
N ALA A 372 10.17 -17.50 -30.14
CA ALA A 372 9.95 -18.61 -31.06
C ALA A 372 10.41 -19.95 -30.45
N ALA A 373 11.55 -19.95 -29.75
CA ALA A 373 12.00 -21.12 -29.01
C ALA A 373 11.03 -21.49 -27.87
N ARG A 374 10.50 -20.52 -27.12
CA ARG A 374 9.48 -20.73 -26.08
C ARG A 374 8.20 -21.37 -26.64
N GLU A 375 7.74 -20.93 -27.80
CA GLU A 375 6.56 -21.49 -28.48
C GLU A 375 6.78 -22.93 -28.94
N SER A 376 8.02 -23.32 -29.26
CA SER A 376 8.36 -24.70 -29.65
C SER A 376 8.43 -25.70 -28.47
N VAL A 377 8.50 -25.19 -27.23
CA VAL A 377 8.59 -25.98 -25.99
C VAL A 377 7.20 -26.08 -25.29
N ARG A 378 6.16 -25.42 -25.84
CA ARG A 378 4.75 -25.60 -25.45
C ARG A 378 4.23 -26.95 -25.92
#